data_AF-A0A8S9QU52-F1
#
_entry.id   AF-A0A8S9QU52-F1
#
_cell.length_a   1.000
_cell.length_b   1.000
_cell.length_c   1.000
_cell.angle_alpha   90.00
_cell.angle_beta   90.00
_cell.angle_gamma   90.00
#
_symmetry.space_group_name_H-M   'P 1'
#
loop_
_entity.id
_entity.type
_entity.pdbx_description
1 polymer ?
#
loop_
_entity_poly.entity_id
_entity_poly.type
_entity_poly.pdbx_seq_one_letter_code
_entity_poly.pdbx_strand_id
1 'polypeptide(L)' 'MTRANVLALCMVVLVLGMIMEETEGQEWCHDYMTGKQKCEAKHCAAQCKRKWKGVGRCMPSSTQCLCTFKCNY' A
#
# COMPACT_ATOMS: atom_id res chain seq x y z
N MET A 1 8.83 18.89 -39.41
CA MET A 1 9.34 18.37 -38.12
C MET A 1 10.65 17.67 -38.40
N THR A 2 11.77 18.29 -38.05
CA THR A 2 13.12 17.75 -38.30
C THR A 2 13.31 16.45 -37.53
N ARG A 3 14.11 15.50 -38.05
CA ARG A 3 14.37 14.19 -37.41
C ARG A 3 14.82 14.30 -35.93
N ALA A 4 15.46 15.42 -35.57
CA ALA A 4 15.83 15.77 -34.20
C ALA A 4 14.63 16.06 -33.28
N ASN A 5 13.56 16.69 -33.78
CA ASN A 5 12.36 17.00 -32.98
C ASN A 5 11.60 15.74 -32.57
N VAL A 6 11.56 14.73 -33.44
CA VAL A 6 10.88 13.44 -33.15
C VAL A 6 11.63 12.67 -32.06
N LEU A 7 12.97 12.65 -32.13
CA LEU A 7 13.80 12.02 -31.10
C LEU A 7 13.64 12.72 -29.73
N ALA A 8 13.62 14.05 -29.72
CA ALA A 8 13.39 14.81 -28.49
C ALA A 8 12.01 14.52 -27.87
N LEU A 9 10.96 14.43 -28.68
CA LEU A 9 9.62 14.06 -28.22
C LEU A 9 9.56 12.64 -27.64
N CYS A 10 10.18 11.66 -28.30
CA CYS A 10 10.24 10.28 -27.80
C CYS A 10 11.00 10.16 -26.47
N MET A 11 12.12 10.87 -26.31
CA MET A 11 12.88 10.88 -25.06
C MET A 11 12.04 11.42 -23.89
N VAL A 12 11.29 12.50 -24.11
CA VAL A 12 10.42 13.09 -23.09
C VAL A 12 9.29 12.13 -22.68
N VAL A 13 8.66 11.45 -23.65
CA VAL A 13 7.60 10.47 -23.36
C VAL A 13 8.13 9.25 -22.61
N LEU A 14 9.33 8.76 -22.95
CA LEU A 14 9.97 7.64 -22.25
C LEU A 14 10.32 7.97 -20.79
N VAL A 15 10.84 9.17 -20.53
CA VAL A 15 11.12 9.63 -19.16
C VAL A 15 9.84 9.76 -18.34
N LEU A 16 8.75 10.25 -18.93
CA LEU A 16 7.44 10.32 -18.27
C LEU A 16 6.87 8.94 -17.95
N GLY A 17 6.99 7.98 -18.88
CA GLY A 17 6.51 6.61 -18.66
C GLY A 17 7.22 5.87 -17.53
N MET A 18 8.53 6.05 -17.39
CA MET A 18 9.33 5.40 -16.34
C MET A 18 9.01 5.93 -14.92
N ILE A 19 8.51 7.17 -14.79
CA ILE A 19 8.14 7.76 -13.51
C ILE A 19 6.79 7.22 -13.00
N MET A 20 5.93 6.71 -13.89
CA MET A 20 4.59 6.25 -13.52
C MET A 20 4.59 4.86 -12.88
N GLU A 21 5.54 3.98 -13.23
CA GLU A 21 5.67 2.64 -12.62
C GLU A 21 5.97 2.67 -11.11
N GLU A 22 6.53 3.76 -10.59
CA GLU A 22 6.97 3.83 -9.20
C GLU A 22 5.83 4.25 -8.24
N THR A 23 4.73 4.77 -8.77
CA THR A 23 3.60 5.28 -7.98
C THR A 23 2.44 4.32 -7.79
N GLU A 24 2.38 3.22 -8.54
CA GLU A 24 1.21 2.31 -8.58
C GLU A 24 1.48 0.92 -7.98
N GLY A 25 2.71 0.62 -7.54
CA GLY A 25 3.16 -0.77 -7.34
C GLY A 25 3.33 -1.27 -5.91
N GLN A 26 3.04 -0.50 -4.86
CA GLN A 26 2.94 -1.08 -3.51
C GLN A 26 1.49 -1.44 -3.22
N GLU A 27 1.08 -2.62 -3.67
CA GLU A 27 -0.19 -3.21 -3.28
C GLU A 27 -0.19 -3.40 -1.76
N TRP A 28 -0.97 -2.57 -1.09
CA TRP A 28 -1.21 -2.68 0.34
C TRP A 28 -2.41 -3.60 0.55
N CYS A 29 -2.16 -4.73 1.17
CA CYS A 29 -3.19 -5.69 1.54
C CYS A 29 -3.80 -5.29 2.89
N HIS A 30 -5.09 -5.57 3.02
CA HIS A 30 -5.88 -5.28 4.21
C HIS A 30 -6.50 -6.56 4.77
N ASP A 31 -6.27 -6.86 6.04
CA ASP A 31 -6.87 -8.00 6.75
C ASP A 31 -7.66 -7.49 7.96
N TYR A 32 -8.90 -7.97 8.11
CA TYR A 32 -9.80 -7.54 9.18
C TYR A 32 -9.92 -8.65 10.22
N MET A 33 -9.42 -8.38 11.42
CA MET A 33 -9.55 -9.30 12.55
C MET A 33 -10.67 -8.81 13.47
N THR A 34 -11.73 -9.61 13.60
CA THR A 34 -12.85 -9.32 14.51
C THR A 34 -12.65 -10.04 15.83
N GLY A 35 -12.54 -9.27 16.92
CA GLY A 35 -12.44 -9.81 18.28
C GLY A 35 -13.80 -9.87 19.00
N LYS A 36 -13.85 -10.64 20.10
CA LYS A 36 -15.00 -10.65 21.04
C LYS A 36 -15.02 -9.45 21.98
N GLN A 37 -13.89 -8.77 22.17
CA GLN A 37 -13.73 -7.60 23.03
C GLN A 37 -13.50 -6.33 22.21
N LYS A 38 -13.67 -5.15 22.84
CA LYS A 38 -13.31 -3.87 22.23
C LYS A 38 -11.87 -3.93 21.71
N CYS A 39 -11.67 -3.41 20.51
CA CYS A 39 -10.36 -3.42 19.88
C CYS A 39 -9.37 -2.61 20.73
N GLU A 40 -8.31 -3.26 21.19
CA GLU A 40 -7.22 -2.64 21.94
C GLU A 40 -6.06 -2.37 20.98
N ALA A 41 -5.64 -1.10 20.87
CA ALA A 41 -4.73 -0.65 19.82
C ALA A 41 -3.37 -1.36 19.87
N LYS A 42 -2.80 -1.57 21.06
CA LYS A 42 -1.50 -2.24 21.21
C LYS A 42 -1.61 -3.72 20.85
N HIS A 43 -2.66 -4.40 21.30
CA HIS A 43 -2.91 -5.79 20.94
C HIS A 43 -3.13 -5.96 19.43
N CYS A 44 -3.94 -5.10 18.81
CA CYS A 44 -4.19 -5.08 17.37
C CYS A 44 -2.89 -4.87 16.58
N ALA A 45 -2.09 -3.85 16.93
CA ALA A 45 -0.81 -3.60 16.27
C ALA A 45 0.19 -4.75 16.46
N ALA A 46 0.26 -5.34 17.65
CA ALA A 46 1.15 -6.48 17.93
C ALA A 46 0.74 -7.72 17.13
N GLN A 47 -0.55 -8.02 17.00
CA GLN A 47 -1.04 -9.13 16.19
C GLN A 47 -0.73 -8.91 14.70
N CYS A 48 -1.05 -7.74 14.15
CA CYS A 48 -0.76 -7.41 12.75
C CYS A 48 0.74 -7.47 12.45
N LYS A 49 1.59 -6.99 13.38
CA LYS A 49 3.04 -7.07 13.24
C LYS A 49 3.56 -8.51 13.28
N ARG A 50 2.97 -9.38 14.11
CA ARG A 50 3.35 -10.80 14.18
C ARG A 50 2.90 -11.59 12.95
N LYS A 51 1.66 -11.41 12.49
CA LYS A 51 1.05 -12.18 11.40
C LYS A 51 1.55 -11.71 10.02
N TRP A 52 1.56 -10.40 9.80
CA TRP A 52 1.77 -9.81 8.48
C TRP A 52 2.99 -8.89 8.39
N LYS A 53 3.74 -8.71 9.48
CA LYS A 53 4.77 -7.64 9.60
C LYS A 53 4.23 -6.26 9.22
N GLY A 54 2.91 -6.07 9.38
CA GLY A 54 2.19 -4.87 9.02
C GLY A 54 1.84 -3.97 10.21
N VAL A 55 1.01 -2.96 9.93
CA VAL A 55 0.53 -1.98 10.89
C VAL A 55 -0.94 -2.27 11.19
N GLY A 56 -1.29 -2.39 12.48
CA GLY A 56 -2.66 -2.60 12.93
C GLY A 56 -3.29 -1.33 13.49
N ARG A 57 -4.56 -1.06 13.13
CA ARG A 57 -5.37 0.05 13.67
C ARG A 57 -6.77 -0.44 14.04
N CYS A 58 -7.31 0.05 15.15
CA CYS A 58 -8.69 -0.23 15.53
C CYS A 58 -9.65 0.67 14.76
N MET A 59 -10.75 0.08 14.26
CA MET A 59 -11.82 0.88 13.67
C MET A 59 -12.66 1.57 14.75
N PRO A 60 -13.09 2.82 14.50
CA PRO A 60 -13.88 3.58 15.47
C PRO A 60 -15.19 2.85 15.80
N SER A 61 -15.49 2.72 17.10
CA SER A 61 -16.70 2.07 17.62
C SER A 61 -16.89 0.57 17.30
N SER A 62 -15.86 -0.12 16.82
CA SER A 62 -15.92 -1.53 16.45
C SER A 62 -14.98 -2.41 17.30
N THR A 63 -15.28 -3.70 17.38
CA THR A 63 -14.35 -4.75 17.86
C THR A 63 -13.37 -5.19 16.77
N GLN A 64 -13.32 -4.46 15.66
CA GLN A 64 -12.55 -4.78 14.47
C GLN A 64 -11.18 -4.10 14.48
N CYS A 65 -10.15 -4.90 14.20
CA CYS A 65 -8.78 -4.50 13.99
C CYS A 65 -8.46 -4.60 12.48
N LEU A 66 -8.05 -3.49 11.87
CA LEU A 66 -7.59 -3.41 10.50
C LEU A 66 -6.06 -3.55 10.46
N CYS A 67 -5.55 -4.61 9.84
CA CYS A 67 -4.15 -4.74 9.49
C CYS A 67 -3.92 -4.23 8.08
N THR A 68 -2.92 -3.37 7.90
CA THR A 68 -2.40 -2.95 6.60
C THR A 68 -0.96 -3.44 6.46
N PHE A 69 -0.66 -4.17 5.38
CA PHE A 69 0.64 -4.79 5.15
C PHE A 69 0.96 -4.83 3.66
N LYS A 70 2.24 -5.00 3.31
CA LYS A 70 2.62 -5.22 1.91
C LYS A 70 2.06 -6.58 1.47
N CYS A 71 1.32 -6.61 0.37
CA CYS A 71 0.94 -7.87 -0.24
C CYS A 71 2.19 -8.70 -0.53
N ASN A 72 2.16 -9.98 -0.17
CA ASN A 72 3.23 -10.91 -0.47
C ASN A 72 2.65 -11.88 -1.50
N TYR A 73 3.09 -11.74 -2.74
CA TYR A 73 2.65 -12.53 -3.89
C TYR A 73 3.16 -13.97 -3.80
#